data_AF-K7G0J1-F1
#
_entry.id   AF-K7G0J1-F1
#
_cell.length_a   1.000
_cell.length_b   1.000
_cell.length_c   1.000
_cell.angle_alpha   90.00
_cell.angle_beta   90.00
_cell.angle_gamma   90.00
#
_symmetry.space_group_name_H-M   'P 1'
#
loop_
_entity.id
_entity.type
_entity.pdbx_description
1 polymer ?
#
loop_
_entity_poly.entity_id
_entity_poly.type
_entity_poly.pdbx_seq_one_letter_code
_entity_poly.pdbx_strand_id
1 'polypeptide(L)'
;MLKEIKFVLWFFFVFVFSVVYKLSRPSGCFFSCEPTPEPLPMQEEDLSQSRSIFFVETTDRLEPPPLVSCSVESAARIYPDRPIRFFMKGLKNNTRRDSNSTSAAFALLSAMENVFIRPFQMETLFEETPLLSWYRKVNPAQERYWVHVSSDASRLALIWKYGGIYLDTDVISIRPIPVANFLAAQSSQYSSNGVFGFPHHHGFIWGCMEDFVRNYRGYIWGHQGPSLMTRNLKALCNLTNFHKVEDISCQNITFLHPQRFYPIPYPAWRRYYDVWKKRPDFNDSYALHLWNYMNSERKTAVAGSNTLAENLYKTYCPTTYKTLIQGPEGSGHLQQNK
;
A
#
# COMPACT_ATOMS: atom_id res chain seq x y z
N MET A 1 -70.53 -31.43 20.83
CA MET A 1 -69.94 -30.53 21.85
C MET A 1 -68.43 -30.68 22.02
N LEU A 2 -67.87 -31.84 22.37
CA LEU A 2 -66.41 -31.95 22.67
C LEU A 2 -65.47 -31.71 21.46
N LYS A 3 -65.89 -32.05 20.23
CA LYS A 3 -65.10 -31.81 19.01
C LYS A 3 -65.07 -30.33 18.59
N GLU A 4 -66.17 -29.62 18.77
CA GLU A 4 -66.26 -28.20 18.43
C GLU A 4 -65.44 -27.34 19.40
N ILE A 5 -65.46 -27.69 20.69
CA ILE A 5 -64.62 -27.02 21.70
C ILE A 5 -63.13 -27.20 21.40
N LYS A 6 -62.70 -28.40 20.94
CA LYS A 6 -61.31 -28.64 20.52
C LYS A 6 -60.92 -27.84 19.29
N PHE A 7 -61.85 -27.65 18.34
CA PHE A 7 -61.60 -26.88 17.13
C PHE A 7 -61.46 -25.39 17.44
N VAL A 8 -62.32 -24.85 18.31
CA VAL A 8 -62.25 -23.46 18.78
C VAL A 8 -60.97 -23.22 19.59
N LEU A 9 -60.59 -24.15 20.47
CA LEU A 9 -59.33 -24.06 21.22
C LEU A 9 -58.10 -24.08 20.30
N TRP A 10 -58.12 -24.90 19.25
CA TRP A 10 -57.02 -24.96 18.27
C TRP A 10 -56.89 -23.66 17.47
N PHE A 11 -58.01 -23.11 16.99
CA PHE A 11 -58.01 -21.80 16.32
C PHE A 11 -57.55 -20.68 17.23
N PHE A 12 -57.97 -20.69 18.50
CA PHE A 12 -57.53 -19.72 19.48
C PHE A 12 -56.02 -19.84 19.73
N PHE A 13 -55.48 -21.06 19.83
CA PHE A 13 -54.05 -21.29 20.02
C PHE A 13 -53.22 -20.82 18.82
N VAL A 14 -53.66 -21.11 17.59
CA VAL A 14 -52.98 -20.67 16.36
C VAL A 14 -53.03 -19.14 16.21
N PHE A 15 -54.15 -18.52 16.58
CA PHE A 15 -54.30 -17.07 16.57
C PHE A 15 -53.39 -16.40 17.60
N VAL A 16 -53.37 -16.89 18.84
CA VAL A 16 -52.48 -16.38 19.90
C VAL A 16 -51.02 -16.57 19.51
N PHE A 17 -50.62 -17.73 18.96
CA PHE A 17 -49.25 -17.94 18.49
C PHE A 17 -48.88 -16.99 17.34
N SER A 18 -49.79 -16.72 16.40
CA SER A 18 -49.53 -15.77 15.30
C SER A 18 -49.41 -14.32 15.79
N VAL A 19 -50.21 -13.94 16.79
CA VAL A 19 -50.17 -12.60 17.39
C VAL A 19 -48.90 -12.42 18.22
N VAL A 20 -48.54 -13.41 19.05
CA VAL A 20 -47.28 -13.41 19.81
C VAL A 20 -46.08 -13.43 18.86
N TYR A 21 -46.10 -14.23 17.80
CA TYR A 21 -45.04 -14.25 16.78
C TYR A 21 -44.89 -12.90 16.07
N LYS A 22 -45.99 -12.20 15.77
CA LYS A 22 -45.95 -10.84 15.20
C LYS A 22 -45.46 -9.79 16.20
N LEU A 23 -45.84 -9.89 17.47
CA LEU A 23 -45.46 -8.95 18.53
C LEU A 23 -44.01 -9.14 19.02
N SER A 24 -43.49 -10.37 18.97
CA SER A 24 -42.10 -10.69 19.28
C SER A 24 -41.13 -10.31 18.15
N ARG A 25 -41.64 -9.77 17.03
CA ARG A 25 -40.82 -9.33 15.90
C ARG A 25 -40.41 -7.86 16.12
N PRO A 26 -39.11 -7.54 16.22
CA PRO A 26 -38.68 -6.16 16.40
C PRO A 26 -39.08 -5.31 15.19
N SER A 27 -39.56 -4.10 15.47
CA SER A 27 -40.08 -3.18 14.47
C SER A 27 -38.93 -2.57 13.65
N GLY A 28 -38.81 -2.98 12.38
CA GLY A 28 -38.07 -2.24 11.35
C GLY A 28 -36.93 -3.00 10.68
N CYS A 29 -37.26 -3.77 9.62
CA CYS A 29 -36.44 -3.87 8.40
C CYS A 29 -37.23 -4.64 7.34
N PHE A 30 -37.51 -4.03 6.18
CA PHE A 30 -38.36 -4.62 5.13
C PHE A 30 -37.58 -5.28 3.98
N PHE A 31 -36.25 -5.37 4.02
CA PHE A 31 -35.46 -6.19 3.09
C PHE A 31 -34.24 -6.78 3.83
N SER A 32 -34.09 -8.11 3.77
CA SER A 32 -33.01 -8.96 4.30
C SER A 32 -32.10 -8.39 5.39
N CYS A 33 -32.44 -8.63 6.65
CA CYS A 33 -31.44 -8.73 7.71
C CYS A 33 -30.95 -10.19 7.78
N GLU A 34 -29.91 -10.52 7.02
CA GLU A 34 -29.00 -11.56 7.50
C GLU A 34 -28.35 -11.02 8.78
N PRO A 35 -28.19 -11.85 9.83
CA PRO A 35 -27.38 -11.46 10.97
C PRO A 35 -25.98 -11.16 10.42
N THR A 36 -25.51 -9.95 10.65
CA THR A 36 -24.11 -9.61 10.43
C THR A 36 -23.30 -10.65 11.21
N PRO A 37 -22.33 -11.35 10.58
CA PRO A 37 -21.49 -12.25 11.34
C PRO A 37 -20.86 -11.45 12.46
N GLU A 38 -21.07 -11.91 13.69
CA GLU A 38 -20.36 -11.43 14.86
C GLU A 38 -18.86 -11.39 14.49
N PRO A 39 -18.13 -10.27 14.68
CA PRO A 39 -16.73 -10.22 14.30
C PRO A 39 -16.00 -11.36 15.01
N LEU A 40 -15.51 -12.33 14.23
CA LEU A 40 -14.66 -13.37 14.76
C LEU A 40 -13.53 -12.67 15.54
N PRO A 41 -13.20 -13.12 16.76
CA PRO A 41 -12.11 -12.52 17.50
C PRO A 41 -10.84 -12.63 16.65
N MET A 42 -10.36 -11.47 16.17
CA MET A 42 -9.16 -11.37 15.34
C MET A 42 -7.99 -12.03 16.06
N GLN A 43 -7.29 -12.95 15.39
CA GLN A 43 -6.07 -13.54 15.94
C GLN A 43 -5.01 -12.45 16.16
N GLU A 44 -4.10 -12.63 17.12
CA GLU A 44 -3.01 -11.67 17.38
C GLU A 44 -2.14 -11.40 16.14
N GLU A 45 -2.01 -12.38 15.23
CA GLU A 45 -1.38 -12.18 13.92
C GLU A 45 -2.13 -11.16 13.04
N ASP A 46 -3.46 -11.16 13.03
CA ASP A 46 -4.30 -10.19 12.30
C ASP A 46 -4.18 -8.78 12.89
N LEU A 47 -4.10 -8.66 14.22
CA LEU A 47 -3.87 -7.39 14.89
C LEU A 47 -2.47 -6.82 14.58
N SER A 48 -1.44 -7.67 14.51
CA SER A 48 -0.09 -7.27 14.10
C SER A 48 -0.01 -6.86 12.62
N GLN A 49 -0.82 -7.50 11.76
CA GLN A 49 -0.87 -7.23 10.32
C GLN A 49 -1.57 -5.91 10.02
N SER A 50 -2.61 -5.55 10.79
CA SER A 50 -3.35 -4.28 10.67
C SER A 50 -2.49 -3.02 10.83
N ARG A 51 -1.29 -3.14 11.41
CA ARG A 51 -0.32 -2.05 11.63
C ARG A 51 0.93 -2.15 10.75
N SER A 52 1.01 -3.15 9.89
CA SER A 52 2.19 -3.39 9.06
C SER A 52 2.37 -2.32 7.99
N ILE A 53 3.60 -2.14 7.54
CA ILE A 53 3.96 -1.32 6.37
C ILE A 53 4.44 -2.26 5.27
N PHE A 54 3.88 -2.10 4.07
CA PHE A 54 4.05 -3.02 2.97
C PHE A 54 4.84 -2.39 1.83
N PHE A 55 5.84 -3.14 1.37
CA PHE A 55 6.58 -2.91 0.13
C PHE A 55 6.46 -4.13 -0.77
N VAL A 56 6.48 -3.92 -2.09
CA VAL A 56 6.41 -5.02 -3.06
C VAL A 56 7.43 -4.82 -4.19
N GLU A 57 8.13 -5.90 -4.54
CA GLU A 57 8.95 -6.06 -5.75
C GLU A 57 8.31 -7.17 -6.60
N THR A 58 7.70 -6.76 -7.70
CA THR A 58 6.93 -7.63 -8.60
C THR A 58 7.74 -8.18 -9.77
N THR A 59 9.02 -7.79 -9.88
CA THR A 59 9.97 -8.40 -10.80
C THR A 59 10.68 -9.58 -10.17
N ASP A 60 11.41 -10.36 -10.98
CA ASP A 60 12.21 -11.49 -10.50
C ASP A 60 13.58 -11.04 -9.91
N ARG A 61 13.73 -9.75 -9.60
CA ARG A 61 14.95 -9.18 -9.02
C ARG A 61 15.19 -9.71 -7.61
N LEU A 62 16.41 -10.18 -7.37
CA LEU A 62 16.89 -10.71 -6.09
C LEU A 62 17.84 -9.77 -5.34
N GLU A 63 18.15 -8.61 -5.91
CA GLU A 63 19.01 -7.63 -5.26
C GLU A 63 18.29 -6.27 -5.23
N PRO A 64 17.76 -5.86 -4.07
CA PRO A 64 17.12 -4.56 -3.94
C PRO A 64 18.11 -3.44 -4.27
N PRO A 65 17.82 -2.56 -5.24
CA PRO A 65 18.65 -1.40 -5.53
C PRO A 65 18.81 -0.50 -4.30
N PRO A 66 19.81 0.40 -4.27
CA PRO A 66 20.03 1.28 -3.12
C PRO A 66 18.79 2.10 -2.74
N LEU A 67 17.99 2.56 -3.70
CA LEU A 67 16.76 3.31 -3.42
C LEU A 67 15.68 2.46 -2.75
N VAL A 68 15.55 1.20 -3.18
CA VAL A 68 14.63 0.25 -2.55
C VAL A 68 15.09 -0.07 -1.13
N SER A 69 16.38 -0.35 -0.96
CA SER A 69 16.97 -0.61 0.36
C SER A 69 16.79 0.58 1.30
N CYS A 70 17.02 1.80 0.81
CA CYS A 70 16.81 3.02 1.58
C CYS A 70 15.33 3.24 1.95
N SER A 71 14.40 2.94 1.04
CA SER A 71 12.97 3.06 1.29
C SER A 71 12.52 2.12 2.42
N VAL A 72 12.96 0.86 2.38
CA VAL A 72 12.66 -0.13 3.44
C VAL A 72 13.35 0.23 4.76
N GLU A 73 14.65 0.56 4.73
CA GLU A 73 15.40 0.94 5.94
C GLU A 73 14.81 2.20 6.60
N SER A 74 14.51 3.23 5.82
CA SER A 74 13.94 4.47 6.36
C SER A 74 12.58 4.22 7.01
N ALA A 75 11.71 3.41 6.40
CA ALA A 75 10.46 3.00 7.05
C ALA A 75 10.70 2.22 8.35
N ALA A 76 11.62 1.25 8.34
CA ALA A 76 11.97 0.48 9.54
C ALA A 76 12.44 1.35 10.70
N ARG A 77 13.23 2.39 10.42
CA ARG A 77 13.74 3.33 11.43
C ARG A 77 12.68 4.31 11.92
N ILE A 78 11.79 4.77 11.04
CA ILE A 78 10.71 5.69 11.41
C ILE A 78 9.60 4.99 12.21
N TYR A 79 9.41 3.68 11.99
CA TYR A 79 8.37 2.90 12.64
C TYR A 79 8.95 1.68 13.37
N PRO A 80 9.70 1.88 14.48
CA PRO A 80 10.35 0.77 15.20
C PRO A 80 9.35 -0.29 15.71
N ASP A 81 8.14 0.13 16.08
CA ASP A 81 7.11 -0.75 16.63
C ASP A 81 6.17 -1.37 15.59
N ARG A 82 6.44 -1.17 14.29
CA ARG A 82 5.62 -1.74 13.20
C ARG A 82 6.41 -2.74 12.37
N PRO A 83 5.81 -3.90 12.04
CA PRO A 83 6.40 -4.80 11.07
C PRO A 83 6.49 -4.14 9.68
N ILE A 84 7.67 -4.11 9.10
CA ILE A 84 7.93 -3.77 7.71
C ILE A 84 7.97 -5.06 6.89
N ARG A 85 6.98 -5.27 6.04
CA ARG A 85 6.85 -6.49 5.22
C ARG A 85 7.24 -6.17 3.79
N PHE A 86 8.36 -6.72 3.35
CA PHE A 86 8.85 -6.55 1.99
C PHE A 86 8.65 -7.84 1.20
N PHE A 87 7.65 -7.82 0.31
CA PHE A 87 7.29 -8.95 -0.53
C PHE A 87 8.07 -8.90 -1.85
N MET A 88 8.80 -9.97 -2.18
CA MET A 88 9.61 -10.03 -3.40
C MET A 88 9.26 -11.27 -4.23
N LYS A 89 8.87 -11.08 -5.49
CA LYS A 89 8.45 -12.16 -6.40
C LYS A 89 9.60 -13.10 -6.75
N GLY A 90 10.79 -12.54 -6.96
CA GLY A 90 11.99 -13.34 -7.31
C GLY A 90 12.38 -14.37 -6.25
N LEU A 91 12.01 -14.16 -4.97
CA LEU A 91 12.30 -15.08 -3.90
C LEU A 91 11.44 -16.35 -3.99
N LYS A 92 12.08 -17.52 -3.92
CA LYS A 92 11.40 -18.82 -3.87
C LYS A 92 11.37 -19.32 -2.42
N ASN A 93 10.42 -20.18 -2.07
CA ASN A 93 10.33 -20.72 -0.70
C ASN A 93 11.63 -21.41 -0.22
N ASN A 94 12.47 -21.87 -1.15
CA ASN A 94 13.75 -22.52 -0.87
C ASN A 94 14.97 -21.57 -0.86
N THR A 95 14.83 -20.29 -1.21
CA THR A 95 15.98 -19.34 -1.29
C THR A 95 16.53 -18.90 0.07
N ARG A 96 15.95 -19.35 1.18
CA ARG A 96 16.58 -19.24 2.51
C ARG A 96 17.82 -20.13 2.67
N ARG A 97 18.08 -21.08 1.75
CA ARG A 97 19.12 -22.11 1.89
C ARG A 97 20.44 -21.81 1.19
N ASP A 98 20.50 -20.83 0.30
CA ASP A 98 21.75 -20.45 -0.38
C ASP A 98 22.43 -19.30 0.38
N SER A 99 23.03 -19.64 1.52
CA SER A 99 23.77 -18.73 2.41
C SER A 99 25.01 -18.07 1.77
N ASN A 100 25.36 -18.40 0.53
CA ASN A 100 26.61 -17.99 -0.10
C ASN A 100 26.48 -16.86 -1.14
N SER A 101 25.26 -16.36 -1.43
CA SER A 101 25.04 -15.26 -2.39
C SER A 101 24.00 -14.22 -1.96
N THR A 102 23.81 -14.02 -0.65
CA THR A 102 22.93 -12.94 -0.18
C THR A 102 23.57 -11.59 -0.50
N SER A 103 22.92 -10.81 -1.36
CA SER A 103 23.38 -9.45 -1.68
C SER A 103 23.52 -8.62 -0.40
N ALA A 104 24.42 -7.64 -0.41
CA ALA A 104 24.65 -6.78 0.75
C ALA A 104 23.35 -6.06 1.20
N ALA A 105 22.47 -5.75 0.25
CA ALA A 105 21.13 -5.24 0.47
C ALA A 105 20.24 -6.23 1.26
N PHE A 106 20.27 -7.52 0.92
CA PHE A 106 19.52 -8.53 1.65
C PHE A 106 20.05 -8.70 3.08
N ALA A 107 21.37 -8.76 3.24
CA ALA A 107 22.01 -8.92 4.54
C ALA A 107 21.66 -7.75 5.47
N LEU A 108 21.77 -6.51 4.99
CA LEU A 108 21.48 -5.33 5.83
C LEU A 108 20.00 -5.24 6.21
N LEU A 109 19.08 -5.51 5.26
CA LEU A 109 17.65 -5.42 5.53
C LEU A 109 17.18 -6.55 6.47
N SER A 110 17.71 -7.77 6.29
CA SER A 110 17.37 -8.92 7.15
C SER A 110 17.93 -8.80 8.58
N ALA A 111 18.92 -7.93 8.79
CA ALA A 111 19.48 -7.66 10.11
C ALA A 111 18.62 -6.69 10.95
N MET A 112 17.63 -6.03 10.34
CA MET A 112 16.73 -5.13 11.06
C MET A 112 15.58 -5.92 11.69
N GLU A 113 15.39 -5.78 13.01
CA GLU A 113 14.47 -6.62 13.79
C GLU A 113 13.01 -6.56 13.33
N ASN A 114 12.58 -5.40 12.83
CA ASN A 114 11.21 -5.17 12.35
C ASN A 114 11.06 -5.33 10.83
N VAL A 115 12.08 -5.82 10.10
CA VAL A 115 12.00 -6.04 8.65
C VAL A 115 11.85 -7.52 8.33
N PHE A 116 10.78 -7.84 7.59
CA PHE A 116 10.44 -9.19 7.18
C PHE A 116 10.38 -9.29 5.67
N ILE A 117 11.45 -9.82 5.07
CA ILE A 117 11.48 -10.10 3.64
C ILE A 117 10.81 -11.46 3.37
N ARG A 118 9.81 -11.48 2.48
CA ARG A 118 8.98 -12.65 2.21
C ARG A 118 8.86 -12.94 0.71
N PRO A 119 8.78 -14.23 0.31
CA PRO A 119 8.46 -14.58 -1.06
C PRO A 119 7.05 -14.07 -1.41
N PHE A 120 6.87 -13.66 -2.67
CA PHE A 120 5.64 -13.07 -3.14
C PHE A 120 5.00 -13.90 -4.26
N GLN A 121 3.83 -14.48 -3.97
CA GLN A 121 3.04 -15.23 -4.94
C GLN A 121 1.73 -14.47 -5.20
N MET A 122 1.64 -13.85 -6.37
CA MET A 122 0.51 -13.00 -6.76
C MET A 122 -0.81 -13.75 -6.78
N GLU A 123 -0.84 -14.98 -7.31
CA GLU A 123 -2.09 -15.75 -7.39
C GLU A 123 -2.69 -15.97 -6.00
N THR A 124 -1.87 -16.42 -5.04
CA THR A 124 -2.27 -16.59 -3.64
C THR A 124 -2.69 -15.26 -3.00
N LEU A 125 -1.99 -14.16 -3.28
CA LEU A 125 -2.40 -12.84 -2.78
C LEU A 125 -3.81 -12.46 -3.30
N PHE A 126 -4.13 -12.82 -4.54
CA PHE A 126 -5.39 -12.44 -5.16
C PHE A 126 -6.56 -13.35 -4.82
N GLU A 127 -6.33 -14.50 -4.19
CA GLU A 127 -7.40 -15.37 -3.67
C GLU A 127 -8.40 -14.57 -2.84
N GLU A 128 -9.69 -14.86 -3.01
CA GLU A 128 -10.80 -14.17 -2.33
C GLU A 128 -10.91 -12.67 -2.63
N THR A 129 -10.27 -12.20 -3.70
CA THR A 129 -10.43 -10.82 -4.21
C THR A 129 -10.97 -10.83 -5.64
N PRO A 130 -11.58 -9.71 -6.11
CA PRO A 130 -12.01 -9.59 -7.50
C PRO A 130 -10.86 -9.81 -8.50
N LEU A 131 -9.63 -9.49 -8.09
CA LEU A 131 -8.42 -9.52 -8.92
C LEU A 131 -8.03 -10.93 -9.39
N LEU A 132 -8.39 -12.01 -8.66
CA LEU A 132 -8.00 -13.37 -9.06
C LEU A 132 -8.50 -13.72 -10.46
N SER A 133 -9.75 -13.37 -10.73
CA SER A 133 -10.39 -13.66 -12.01
C SER A 133 -9.72 -12.94 -13.18
N TRP A 134 -9.24 -11.72 -12.95
CA TRP A 134 -8.46 -10.95 -13.91
C TRP A 134 -7.07 -11.56 -14.08
N TYR A 135 -6.38 -11.87 -12.98
CA TYR A 135 -5.02 -12.38 -13.00
C TYR A 135 -4.90 -13.72 -13.75
N ARG A 136 -5.91 -14.60 -13.63
CA ARG A 136 -5.95 -15.87 -14.38
C ARG A 136 -6.20 -15.72 -15.88
N LYS A 137 -6.73 -14.58 -16.32
CA LYS A 137 -7.09 -14.31 -17.72
C LYS A 137 -6.07 -13.45 -18.44
N VAL A 138 -5.42 -12.53 -17.74
CA VAL A 138 -4.45 -11.61 -18.33
C VAL A 138 -3.22 -12.38 -18.81
N ASN A 139 -2.67 -11.98 -19.96
CA ASN A 139 -1.41 -12.49 -20.46
C ASN A 139 -0.30 -11.45 -20.20
N PRO A 140 0.58 -11.65 -19.19
CA PRO A 140 1.64 -10.71 -18.86
C PRO A 140 2.54 -10.34 -20.05
N ALA A 141 2.79 -11.28 -20.97
CA ALA A 141 3.67 -11.07 -22.11
C ALA A 141 3.10 -10.07 -23.13
N GLN A 142 1.78 -9.82 -23.11
CA GLN A 142 1.12 -8.86 -23.99
C GLN A 142 0.92 -7.49 -23.33
N GLU A 143 1.29 -7.34 -22.05
CA GLU A 143 1.03 -6.15 -21.27
C GLU A 143 2.25 -5.21 -21.22
N ARG A 144 2.12 -4.05 -21.90
CA ARG A 144 3.19 -3.04 -21.97
C ARG A 144 3.67 -2.57 -20.59
N TYR A 145 2.76 -2.45 -19.63
CA TYR A 145 3.03 -1.95 -18.29
C TYR A 145 2.84 -3.02 -17.22
N TRP A 146 3.05 -4.30 -17.54
CA TRP A 146 2.80 -5.42 -16.64
C TRP A 146 3.37 -5.23 -15.23
N VAL A 147 4.62 -4.79 -15.10
CA VAL A 147 5.27 -4.57 -13.80
C VAL A 147 4.50 -3.54 -12.96
N HIS A 148 4.05 -2.44 -13.57
CA HIS A 148 3.26 -1.43 -12.88
C HIS A 148 1.87 -1.95 -12.52
N VAL A 149 1.17 -2.52 -13.49
CA VAL A 149 -0.22 -3.01 -13.33
C VAL A 149 -0.29 -4.13 -12.29
N SER A 150 0.63 -5.09 -12.32
CA SER A 150 0.71 -6.15 -11.32
C SER A 150 1.05 -5.62 -9.93
N SER A 151 1.89 -4.58 -9.82
CA SER A 151 2.14 -3.88 -8.56
C SER A 151 0.92 -3.09 -8.07
N ASP A 152 0.14 -2.50 -8.98
CA ASP A 152 -1.12 -1.79 -8.70
C ASP A 152 -2.18 -2.75 -8.15
N ALA A 153 -2.31 -3.95 -8.72
CA ALA A 153 -3.17 -5.00 -8.19
C ALA A 153 -2.67 -5.49 -6.81
N SER A 154 -1.35 -5.73 -6.68
CA SER A 154 -0.74 -6.27 -5.47
C SER A 154 -0.92 -5.35 -4.26
N ARG A 155 -0.68 -4.05 -4.42
CA ARG A 155 -0.84 -3.09 -3.32
C ARG A 155 -2.27 -2.98 -2.82
N LEU A 156 -3.26 -3.06 -3.72
CA LEU A 156 -4.67 -3.06 -3.36
C LEU A 156 -5.03 -4.30 -2.54
N ALA A 157 -4.66 -5.48 -3.03
CA ALA A 157 -4.95 -6.73 -2.35
C ALA A 157 -4.26 -6.84 -0.98
N LEU A 158 -3.00 -6.39 -0.87
CA LEU A 158 -2.28 -6.36 0.41
C LEU A 158 -3.01 -5.51 1.45
N ILE A 159 -3.38 -4.28 1.09
CA ILE A 159 -4.06 -3.37 2.02
C ILE A 159 -5.49 -3.84 2.31
N TRP A 160 -6.19 -4.45 1.35
CA TRP A 160 -7.50 -5.03 1.65
C TRP A 160 -7.41 -6.24 2.57
N LYS A 161 -6.48 -7.18 2.35
CA LYS A 161 -6.37 -8.39 3.20
C LYS A 161 -5.86 -8.06 4.59
N TYR A 162 -4.85 -7.21 4.69
CA TYR A 162 -4.09 -7.05 5.93
C TYR A 162 -4.25 -5.69 6.58
N GLY A 163 -4.82 -4.70 5.90
CA GLY A 163 -4.82 -3.31 6.35
C GLY A 163 -3.42 -2.70 6.33
N GLY A 164 -3.20 -1.65 7.12
CA GLY A 164 -1.89 -1.02 7.28
C GLY A 164 -1.61 0.06 6.24
N ILE A 165 -0.32 0.23 5.89
CA ILE A 165 0.15 1.29 4.98
C ILE A 165 0.95 0.64 3.85
N TYR A 166 0.67 1.04 2.61
CA TYR A 166 1.50 0.70 1.46
C TYR A 166 2.40 1.89 1.10
N LEU A 167 3.67 1.59 0.79
CA LEU A 167 4.63 2.55 0.26
C LEU A 167 5.30 1.96 -0.99
N ASP A 168 5.41 2.75 -2.07
CA ASP A 168 6.26 2.41 -3.20
C ASP A 168 7.73 2.28 -2.75
N THR A 169 8.51 1.48 -3.48
CA THR A 169 9.93 1.21 -3.18
C THR A 169 10.89 2.34 -3.57
N ASP A 170 10.36 3.53 -3.85
CA ASP A 170 11.06 4.78 -4.07
C ASP A 170 10.58 5.91 -3.13
N VAL A 171 9.96 5.53 -2.00
CA VAL A 171 9.50 6.43 -0.94
C VAL A 171 10.42 6.35 0.28
N ILE A 172 11.14 7.44 0.56
CA ILE A 172 11.98 7.56 1.77
C ILE A 172 11.14 8.14 2.91
N SER A 173 10.92 7.36 3.96
CA SER A 173 10.18 7.79 5.15
C SER A 173 11.02 8.74 5.99
N ILE A 174 10.43 9.86 6.41
CA ILE A 174 11.12 10.87 7.23
C ILE A 174 10.43 11.14 8.56
N ARG A 175 9.10 10.89 8.65
CA ARG A 175 8.29 11.02 9.86
C ARG A 175 7.08 10.07 9.85
N PRO A 176 6.52 9.70 11.02
CA PRO A 176 5.33 8.89 11.10
C PRO A 176 4.11 9.59 10.49
N ILE A 177 3.27 8.81 9.79
CA ILE A 177 1.99 9.26 9.25
C ILE A 177 0.96 9.22 10.40
N PRO A 178 0.29 10.32 10.74
CA PRO A 178 -0.58 10.41 11.91
C PRO A 178 -2.00 9.85 11.67
N VAL A 179 -2.32 9.43 10.44
CA VAL A 179 -3.65 8.99 10.02
C VAL A 179 -3.63 7.55 9.48
N ALA A 180 -4.71 6.82 9.71
CA ALA A 180 -4.82 5.40 9.34
C ALA A 180 -5.69 5.14 8.09
N ASN A 181 -6.67 6.00 7.81
CA ASN A 181 -7.56 5.89 6.65
C ASN A 181 -7.31 7.07 5.71
N PHE A 182 -6.45 6.87 4.71
CA PHE A 182 -5.97 7.96 3.88
C PHE A 182 -5.54 7.57 2.47
N LEU A 183 -5.60 8.55 1.58
CA LEU A 183 -4.99 8.53 0.25
C LEU A 183 -4.05 9.72 0.12
N ALA A 184 -2.89 9.53 -0.50
CA ALA A 184 -1.97 10.62 -0.82
C ALA A 184 -2.30 11.25 -2.18
N ALA A 185 -2.49 12.57 -2.22
CA ALA A 185 -2.67 13.28 -3.47
C ALA A 185 -1.31 13.49 -4.18
N GLN A 186 -1.24 13.20 -5.48
CA GLN A 186 -0.10 13.62 -6.29
C GLN A 186 -0.22 15.08 -6.77
N SER A 187 -1.46 15.58 -6.87
CA SER A 187 -1.82 16.96 -7.16
C SER A 187 -3.28 17.23 -6.78
N SER A 188 -3.73 18.49 -6.86
CA SER A 188 -5.13 18.83 -6.61
C SER A 188 -6.09 17.96 -7.42
N GLN A 189 -7.06 17.34 -6.76
CA GLN A 189 -8.07 16.46 -7.37
C GLN A 189 -7.54 15.15 -8.00
N TYR A 190 -6.26 14.82 -7.81
CA TYR A 190 -5.67 13.58 -8.31
C TYR A 190 -4.97 12.81 -7.19
N SER A 191 -5.47 11.62 -6.92
CA SER A 191 -4.84 10.68 -6.00
C SER A 191 -3.67 10.00 -6.67
N SER A 192 -2.62 9.76 -5.90
CA SER A 192 -1.62 8.74 -6.19
C SER A 192 -2.16 7.35 -5.83
N ASN A 193 -1.41 6.31 -6.15
CA ASN A 193 -1.54 4.97 -5.59
C ASN A 193 -0.22 4.45 -4.99
N GLY A 194 0.79 5.31 -4.88
CA GLY A 194 2.12 4.96 -4.36
C GLY A 194 2.24 5.03 -2.85
N VAL A 195 1.33 5.76 -2.18
CA VAL A 195 1.26 5.84 -0.71
C VAL A 195 -0.21 5.95 -0.29
N PHE A 196 -0.69 4.97 0.48
CA PHE A 196 -2.04 4.96 1.03
C PHE A 196 -2.14 3.98 2.20
N GLY A 197 -3.14 4.16 3.06
CA GLY A 197 -3.36 3.29 4.19
C GLY A 197 -4.84 3.19 4.56
N PHE A 198 -5.27 1.97 4.89
CA PHE A 198 -6.65 1.67 5.26
C PHE A 198 -6.68 0.51 6.27
N PRO A 199 -7.76 0.38 7.07
CA PRO A 199 -8.06 -0.86 7.77
C PRO A 199 -8.23 -2.03 6.79
N HIS A 200 -8.00 -3.25 7.29
CA HIS A 200 -8.33 -4.47 6.53
C HIS A 200 -9.82 -4.50 6.17
N HIS A 201 -10.12 -5.14 5.05
CA HIS A 201 -11.44 -5.27 4.42
C HIS A 201 -12.17 -3.95 4.12
N HIS A 202 -11.45 -2.83 4.00
CA HIS A 202 -12.08 -1.54 3.77
C HIS A 202 -12.80 -1.47 2.41
N GLY A 203 -14.08 -1.08 2.42
CA GLY A 203 -14.96 -1.10 1.24
C GLY A 203 -14.47 -0.24 0.06
N PHE A 204 -13.76 0.87 0.32
CA PHE A 204 -13.14 1.67 -0.74
C PHE A 204 -12.14 0.84 -1.56
N ILE A 205 -11.28 0.07 -0.91
CA ILE A 205 -10.25 -0.74 -1.59
C ILE A 205 -10.91 -1.89 -2.36
N TRP A 206 -11.96 -2.50 -1.80
CA TRP A 206 -12.77 -3.49 -2.53
C TRP A 206 -13.36 -2.90 -3.81
N GLY A 207 -14.00 -1.73 -3.72
CA GLY A 207 -14.53 -1.01 -4.88
C GLY A 207 -13.46 -0.69 -5.91
N CYS A 208 -12.26 -0.28 -5.48
CA CYS A 208 -11.11 -0.12 -6.38
C CYS A 208 -10.74 -1.43 -7.09
N MET A 209 -10.74 -2.58 -6.41
CA MET A 209 -10.43 -3.87 -7.05
C MET A 209 -11.53 -4.31 -8.04
N GLU A 210 -12.81 -4.10 -7.73
CA GLU A 210 -13.90 -4.37 -8.68
C GLU A 210 -13.78 -3.49 -9.93
N ASP A 211 -13.53 -2.19 -9.73
CA ASP A 211 -13.34 -1.25 -10.83
C ASP A 211 -12.05 -1.54 -11.63
N PHE A 212 -10.98 -1.98 -10.95
CA PHE A 212 -9.72 -2.41 -11.59
C PHE A 212 -10.02 -3.45 -12.68
N VAL A 213 -10.84 -4.46 -12.35
CA VAL A 213 -11.21 -5.57 -13.25
C VAL A 213 -12.19 -5.09 -14.32
N ARG A 214 -13.24 -4.37 -13.93
CA ARG A 214 -14.32 -3.93 -14.83
C ARG A 214 -13.84 -2.95 -15.89
N ASN A 215 -12.95 -2.04 -15.51
CA ASN A 215 -12.44 -0.96 -16.35
C ASN A 215 -10.96 -1.17 -16.69
N TYR A 216 -10.55 -2.42 -16.90
CA TYR A 216 -9.17 -2.79 -17.17
C TYR A 216 -8.63 -2.22 -18.49
N ARG A 217 -7.51 -1.49 -18.44
CA ARG A 217 -6.74 -1.05 -19.62
C ARG A 217 -5.25 -1.06 -19.33
N GLY A 218 -4.64 -2.24 -19.26
CA GLY A 218 -3.22 -2.42 -18.92
C GLY A 218 -2.22 -1.78 -19.89
N TYR A 219 -2.65 -1.42 -21.11
CA TYR A 219 -1.84 -0.69 -22.08
C TYR A 219 -1.71 0.82 -21.79
N ILE A 220 -2.46 1.38 -20.83
CA ILE A 220 -2.38 2.79 -20.41
C ILE A 220 -1.70 2.86 -19.05
N TRP A 221 -0.53 3.49 -18.99
CA TRP A 221 0.18 3.69 -17.73
C TRP A 221 -0.68 4.47 -16.73
N GLY A 222 -0.77 3.98 -15.49
CA GLY A 222 -1.52 4.60 -14.41
C GLY A 222 -3.04 4.46 -14.46
N HIS A 223 -3.62 3.84 -15.51
CA HIS A 223 -5.08 3.60 -15.56
C HIS A 223 -5.56 2.72 -14.42
N GLN A 224 -4.77 1.72 -14.05
CA GLN A 224 -5.04 0.80 -12.93
C GLN A 224 -4.39 1.25 -11.62
N GLY A 225 -3.69 2.38 -11.65
CA GLY A 225 -2.99 2.95 -10.50
C GLY A 225 -3.55 4.30 -10.07
N PRO A 226 -2.84 5.43 -10.24
CA PRO A 226 -3.32 6.74 -9.79
C PRO A 226 -4.70 7.14 -10.35
N SER A 227 -4.99 6.81 -11.61
CA SER A 227 -6.30 7.09 -12.23
C SER A 227 -7.42 6.24 -11.63
N LEU A 228 -7.12 5.02 -11.14
CA LEU A 228 -8.06 4.16 -10.44
C LEU A 228 -8.45 4.74 -9.09
N MET A 229 -7.45 5.11 -8.29
CA MET A 229 -7.69 5.74 -6.99
C MET A 229 -8.47 7.05 -7.17
N THR A 230 -8.07 7.87 -8.16
CA THR A 230 -8.71 9.15 -8.43
C THR A 230 -10.18 9.01 -8.83
N ARG A 231 -10.51 8.11 -9.77
CA ARG A 231 -11.90 7.97 -10.23
C ARG A 231 -12.82 7.38 -9.16
N ASN A 232 -12.33 6.44 -8.35
CA ASN A 232 -13.10 5.88 -7.25
C ASN A 232 -13.31 6.92 -6.14
N LEU A 233 -12.29 7.71 -5.83
CA LEU A 233 -12.43 8.79 -4.84
C LEU A 233 -13.41 9.88 -5.32
N LYS A 234 -13.36 10.26 -6.61
CA LYS A 234 -14.31 11.21 -7.22
C LYS A 234 -15.75 10.70 -7.29
N ALA A 235 -15.94 9.38 -7.36
CA ALA A 235 -17.28 8.79 -7.27
C ALA A 235 -17.88 8.92 -5.86
N LEU A 236 -17.06 9.06 -4.82
CA LEU A 236 -17.50 9.24 -3.43
C LEU A 236 -17.63 10.71 -3.02
N CYS A 237 -16.77 11.59 -3.56
CA CYS A 237 -16.69 12.98 -3.14
C CYS A 237 -16.40 13.91 -4.31
N ASN A 238 -16.95 15.13 -4.26
CA ASN A 238 -16.59 16.20 -5.18
C ASN A 238 -15.25 16.81 -4.76
N LEU A 239 -14.14 16.32 -5.34
CA LEU A 239 -12.80 16.79 -5.01
C LEU A 239 -12.56 18.21 -5.55
N THR A 240 -12.22 19.13 -4.67
CA THR A 240 -11.80 20.49 -5.00
C THR A 240 -10.28 20.63 -5.01
N ASN A 241 -9.79 21.81 -5.38
CA ASN A 241 -8.38 22.14 -5.19
C ASN A 241 -8.07 22.27 -3.70
N PHE A 242 -6.86 21.89 -3.32
CA PHE A 242 -6.37 22.14 -1.96
C PHE A 242 -6.25 23.64 -1.69
N HIS A 243 -6.57 24.03 -0.45
CA HIS A 243 -6.33 25.38 0.05
C HIS A 243 -5.09 25.35 0.94
N LYS A 244 -4.08 26.17 0.61
CA LYS A 244 -2.79 26.20 1.31
C LYS A 244 -2.14 24.80 1.39
N VAL A 245 -1.95 24.27 2.60
CA VAL A 245 -1.36 22.95 2.88
C VAL A 245 -2.33 22.08 3.70
N GLU A 246 -3.63 22.40 3.64
CA GLU A 246 -4.68 21.67 4.36
C GLU A 246 -4.99 20.36 3.65
N ASP A 247 -5.25 19.31 4.43
CA ASP A 247 -5.72 18.02 3.93
C ASP A 247 -7.25 18.09 3.71
N ILE A 248 -7.79 17.32 2.77
CA ILE A 248 -9.23 17.28 2.47
C ILE A 248 -9.85 16.05 3.15
N SER A 249 -11.01 16.19 3.78
CA SER A 249 -11.80 15.05 4.24
C SER A 249 -12.81 14.65 3.15
N CYS A 250 -12.81 13.38 2.79
CA CYS A 250 -13.79 12.76 1.90
C CYS A 250 -14.48 11.63 2.65
N GLN A 251 -15.65 11.93 3.23
CA GLN A 251 -16.33 11.02 4.17
C GLN A 251 -15.36 10.63 5.30
N ASN A 252 -15.06 9.34 5.46
CA ASN A 252 -14.10 8.84 6.47
C ASN A 252 -12.67 8.68 5.93
N ILE A 253 -12.37 9.15 4.71
CA ILE A 253 -11.05 9.06 4.08
C ILE A 253 -10.36 10.42 4.17
N THR A 254 -9.14 10.46 4.73
CA THR A 254 -8.30 11.65 4.70
C THR A 254 -7.54 11.72 3.38
N PHE A 255 -7.86 12.69 2.52
CA PHE A 255 -7.13 12.95 1.29
C PHE A 255 -6.01 13.94 1.54
N LEU A 256 -4.80 13.41 1.68
CA LEU A 256 -3.61 14.14 2.13
C LEU A 256 -3.04 15.02 1.02
N HIS A 257 -2.65 16.24 1.40
CA HIS A 257 -2.04 17.24 0.53
C HIS A 257 -0.77 16.72 -0.16
N PRO A 258 -0.44 17.12 -1.40
CA PRO A 258 0.78 16.69 -2.08
C PRO A 258 2.06 16.95 -1.29
N GLN A 259 2.11 18.00 -0.46
CA GLN A 259 3.28 18.26 0.40
C GLN A 259 3.59 17.14 1.41
N ARG A 260 2.64 16.23 1.71
CA ARG A 260 2.86 15.12 2.64
C ARG A 260 3.85 14.07 2.09
N PHE A 261 3.87 13.86 0.76
CA PHE A 261 4.63 12.78 0.10
C PHE A 261 5.32 13.18 -1.21
N TYR A 262 4.82 14.23 -1.86
CA TYR A 262 5.23 14.71 -3.18
C TYR A 262 5.62 16.20 -3.15
N PRO A 263 6.42 16.69 -2.17
CA PRO A 263 6.79 18.11 -2.09
C PRO A 263 7.65 18.58 -3.28
N ILE A 264 8.33 17.65 -3.93
CA ILE A 264 8.93 17.84 -5.26
C ILE A 264 8.07 17.04 -6.25
N PRO A 265 7.29 17.69 -7.13
CA PRO A 265 6.39 17.00 -8.04
C PRO A 265 7.15 16.30 -9.17
N TYR A 266 6.52 15.32 -9.81
CA TYR A 266 7.16 14.48 -10.83
C TYR A 266 7.84 15.25 -11.97
N PRO A 267 7.36 16.41 -12.49
CA PRO A 267 8.08 17.13 -13.55
C PRO A 267 9.44 17.69 -13.07
N ALA A 268 9.59 17.86 -11.76
CA ALA A 268 10.75 18.42 -11.10
C ALA A 268 11.62 17.34 -10.40
N TRP A 269 11.44 16.05 -10.74
CA TRP A 269 12.15 14.93 -10.09
C TRP A 269 13.67 15.11 -10.02
N ARG A 270 14.27 15.79 -11.02
CA ARG A 270 15.71 16.08 -11.09
C ARG A 270 16.25 16.80 -9.86
N ARG A 271 15.39 17.58 -9.18
CA ARG A 271 15.76 18.35 -7.98
C ARG A 271 16.25 17.49 -6.81
N TYR A 272 15.89 16.20 -6.78
CA TYR A 272 16.45 15.26 -5.82
C TYR A 272 17.96 15.04 -6.02
N TYR A 273 18.48 15.27 -7.22
CA TYR A 273 19.88 15.03 -7.57
C TYR A 273 20.69 16.32 -7.77
N ASP A 274 20.12 17.48 -7.43
CA ASP A 274 20.85 18.74 -7.39
C ASP A 274 21.63 18.86 -6.08
N VAL A 275 22.70 19.67 -6.06
CA VAL A 275 23.45 20.02 -4.85
C VAL A 275 22.66 21.04 -4.04
N TRP A 276 22.43 20.77 -2.75
CA TRP A 276 21.70 21.69 -1.88
C TRP A 276 22.62 22.28 -0.81
N LYS A 277 22.89 23.59 -0.92
CA LYS A 277 23.70 24.33 0.06
C LYS A 277 23.04 24.40 1.44
N LYS A 278 21.70 24.41 1.48
CA LYS A 278 20.87 24.35 2.68
C LYS A 278 19.78 23.31 2.44
N ARG A 279 19.49 22.44 3.40
CA ARG A 279 18.46 21.40 3.23
C ARG A 279 17.08 22.03 2.96
N PRO A 280 16.28 21.48 2.03
CA PRO A 280 14.89 21.90 1.86
C PRO A 280 14.12 21.75 3.16
N ASP A 281 13.19 22.68 3.40
CA ASP A 281 12.23 22.50 4.47
C ASP A 281 11.15 21.51 4.02
N PHE A 282 11.09 20.38 4.73
CA PHE A 282 10.08 19.35 4.55
C PHE A 282 9.16 19.25 5.75
N ASN A 283 8.95 20.33 6.53
CA ASN A 283 8.15 20.37 7.75
C ASN A 283 6.72 19.83 7.60
N ASP A 284 6.18 19.82 6.39
CA ASP A 284 4.87 19.27 6.07
C ASP A 284 4.88 17.81 5.58
N SER A 285 6.05 17.21 5.33
CA SER A 285 6.18 15.90 4.68
C SER A 285 6.41 14.73 5.66
N TYR A 286 5.69 13.63 5.48
CA TYR A 286 5.91 12.38 6.21
C TYR A 286 6.93 11.48 5.51
N ALA A 287 6.98 11.54 4.18
CA ALA A 287 7.96 10.85 3.37
C ALA A 287 8.19 11.60 2.05
N LEU A 288 9.16 11.15 1.25
CA LEU A 288 9.52 11.75 -0.02
C LEU A 288 9.53 10.68 -1.12
N HIS A 289 8.70 10.85 -2.14
CA HIS A 289 8.69 9.99 -3.33
C HIS A 289 9.71 10.50 -4.35
N LEU A 290 10.68 9.65 -4.74
CA LEU A 290 11.81 10.02 -5.59
C LEU A 290 11.57 9.80 -7.09
N TRP A 291 10.35 9.39 -7.48
CA TRP A 291 9.91 9.23 -8.87
C TRP A 291 10.83 8.35 -9.71
N ASN A 292 11.16 7.15 -9.24
CA ASN A 292 12.12 6.26 -9.90
C ASN A 292 11.73 5.95 -11.36
N TYR A 293 10.44 5.83 -11.66
CA TYR A 293 9.96 5.66 -13.04
C TYR A 293 10.22 6.90 -13.92
N MET A 294 10.13 8.11 -13.37
CA MET A 294 10.34 9.36 -14.10
C MET A 294 11.81 9.68 -14.31
N ASN A 295 12.69 9.10 -13.49
CA ASN A 295 14.14 9.21 -13.59
C ASN A 295 14.69 8.45 -14.81
N SER A 296 14.39 8.94 -16.01
CA SER A 296 14.84 8.37 -17.28
C SER A 296 16.37 8.39 -17.43
N GLU A 297 17.05 9.27 -16.69
CA GLU A 297 18.52 9.43 -16.69
C GLU A 297 19.23 8.43 -15.77
N ARG A 298 18.48 7.62 -15.00
CA ARG A 298 19.02 6.64 -14.05
C ARG A 298 19.98 7.25 -13.03
N LYS A 299 19.71 8.49 -12.59
CA LYS A 299 20.50 9.15 -11.56
C LYS A 299 20.39 8.40 -10.24
N THR A 300 21.50 8.27 -9.52
CA THR A 300 21.59 7.59 -8.22
C THR A 300 22.17 8.51 -7.16
N ALA A 301 22.03 8.14 -5.88
CA ALA A 301 22.77 8.79 -4.81
C ALA A 301 24.26 8.46 -4.98
N VAL A 302 25.12 9.49 -4.86
CA VAL A 302 26.57 9.36 -5.03
C VAL A 302 27.26 9.89 -3.78
N ALA A 303 28.20 9.12 -3.22
CA ALA A 303 28.95 9.56 -2.04
C ALA A 303 29.78 10.82 -2.35
N GLY A 304 29.68 11.83 -1.49
CA GLY A 304 30.41 13.10 -1.60
C GLY A 304 29.80 14.12 -2.56
N SER A 305 28.70 13.80 -3.23
CA SER A 305 28.01 14.70 -4.18
C SER A 305 27.35 15.93 -3.54
N ASN A 306 27.05 15.86 -2.24
CA ASN A 306 26.21 16.78 -1.47
C ASN A 306 24.83 17.06 -2.11
N THR A 307 24.31 16.08 -2.86
CA THR A 307 22.98 16.18 -3.46
C THR A 307 21.88 15.97 -2.41
N LEU A 308 20.65 16.37 -2.72
CA LEU A 308 19.53 16.10 -1.83
C LEU A 308 19.35 14.59 -1.58
N ALA A 309 19.41 13.76 -2.62
CA ALA A 309 19.30 12.30 -2.52
C ALA A 309 20.36 11.72 -1.59
N GLU A 310 21.63 12.12 -1.73
CA GLU A 310 22.69 11.66 -0.82
C GLU A 310 22.42 12.09 0.63
N ASN A 311 21.99 13.34 0.84
CA ASN A 311 21.68 13.85 2.17
C ASN A 311 20.49 13.11 2.81
N LEU A 312 19.49 12.71 2.03
CA LEU A 312 18.41 11.85 2.49
C LEU A 312 18.93 10.48 2.91
N TYR A 313 19.82 9.88 2.11
CA TYR A 313 20.40 8.58 2.43
C TYR A 313 21.20 8.61 3.74
N LYS A 314 22.09 9.61 3.89
CA LYS A 314 22.86 9.82 5.12
C LYS A 314 21.98 9.97 6.36
N THR A 315 20.82 10.62 6.21
CA THR A 315 19.97 10.98 7.34
C THR A 315 19.02 9.83 7.71
N TYR A 316 18.38 9.19 6.73
CA TYR A 316 17.24 8.29 6.97
C TYR A 316 17.53 6.81 6.69
N CYS A 317 18.59 6.49 5.94
CA CYS A 317 19.00 5.10 5.69
C CYS A 317 20.54 4.94 5.76
N PRO A 318 21.15 5.27 6.91
CA PRO A 318 22.61 5.33 7.06
C PRO A 318 23.30 3.98 6.82
N THR A 319 22.64 2.86 7.10
CA THR A 319 23.20 1.52 6.87
C THR A 319 23.29 1.23 5.37
N THR A 320 22.23 1.52 4.62
CA THR A 320 22.19 1.47 3.16
C THR A 320 23.24 2.39 2.56
N TYR A 321 23.35 3.61 3.06
CA TYR A 321 24.36 4.57 2.58
C TYR A 321 25.79 4.04 2.76
N LYS A 322 26.13 3.56 3.96
CA LYS A 322 27.48 3.00 4.23
C LYS A 322 27.75 1.77 3.36
N THR A 323 26.81 0.84 3.29
CA THR A 323 27.02 -0.48 2.68
C THR A 323 26.93 -0.44 1.15
N LEU A 324 25.94 0.26 0.58
CA LEU A 324 25.63 0.22 -0.85
C LEU A 324 26.09 1.45 -1.64
N ILE A 325 26.38 2.57 -0.98
CA ILE A 325 26.80 3.81 -1.65
C ILE A 325 28.29 4.10 -1.41
N GLN A 326 28.77 3.98 -0.17
CA GLN A 326 30.19 4.20 0.15
C GLN A 326 31.04 2.95 -0.08
N GLY A 327 30.46 1.76 0.11
CA GLY A 327 31.19 0.49 0.15
C GLY A 327 31.96 0.30 1.47
N PRO A 328 32.60 -0.87 1.68
CA PRO A 328 33.52 -1.05 2.79
C PRO A 328 34.63 0.00 2.70
N GLU A 329 34.94 0.64 3.82
CA GLU A 329 35.86 1.78 3.92
C GLU A 329 37.13 1.61 3.06
N GLY A 330 37.28 2.41 1.99
CA GLY A 330 38.59 2.65 1.36
C GLY A 330 38.91 2.02 0.01
N SER A 331 37.97 1.51 -0.79
CA SER A 331 38.26 1.27 -2.22
C SER A 331 37.94 2.52 -3.04
N GLY A 332 38.91 3.43 -3.12
CA GLY A 332 38.83 4.61 -3.97
C GLY A 332 38.57 4.23 -5.43
N HIS A 333 37.37 4.52 -5.92
CA HIS A 333 37.13 4.59 -7.36
C HIS A 333 37.67 5.93 -7.87
N LEU A 334 38.95 5.92 -8.24
CA LEU A 334 39.43 6.69 -9.38
C LEU A 334 38.54 6.30 -10.57
N GLN A 335 37.57 7.15 -10.91
CA GLN A 335 36.94 7.11 -12.22
C GLN A 335 38.02 7.45 -13.25
N GLN A 336 38.51 6.43 -13.95
CA GLN A 336 39.22 6.64 -15.19
C GLN A 336 38.23 7.20 -16.21
N ASN A 337 38.54 8.40 -16.68
CA ASN A 337 38.01 8.96 -17.92
C ASN A 337 38.22 7.96 -19.07
N LYS A 338 37.13 7.56 -19.73
CA LYS A 338 37.08 7.34 -21.18
C LYS A 338 35.65 7.38 -21.69
#